data_AF-A0A1H6ZM40-F1
#
_entry.id   AF-A0A1H6ZM40-F1
#
_cell.length_a   1.000
_cell.length_b   1.000
_cell.length_c   1.000
_cell.angle_alpha   90.00
_cell.angle_beta   90.00
_cell.angle_gamma   90.00
#
_symmetry.space_group_name_H-M   'P 1'
#
loop_
_entity.id
_entity.type
_entity.pdbx_description
1 polymer ?
#
loop_
_entity_poly.entity_id
_entity_poly.type
_entity_poly.pdbx_seq_one_letter_code
_entity_poly.pdbx_strand_id
1 'polypeptide(L)'
;MLNFIFEVFREDNSVSVSEILKETKGAVQSYIVGLMIETCIFTGLNWAVLLVLDVQYALLLGILGAILNLIPYIGGIIAIALPVLVSFVTKDGYTTPLLILVSYSVIQFVDNHIIVPRVVSSKVSVNALISILAVLLGGMLWGFSGMFLSIPFVAVLKIVFDRIDELKPWGKLLGDTLPQDAVPTAGPEVQP
;
A
#
# COMPACT_ATOMS: atom_id res chain seq x y z
N MET A 1 -12.04 -29.01 24.34
CA MET A 1 -12.98 -28.03 23.76
C MET A 1 -13.55 -27.08 24.80
N LEU A 2 -14.19 -27.56 25.88
CA LEU A 2 -14.74 -26.69 26.94
C LEU A 2 -13.68 -25.79 27.60
N ASN A 3 -12.47 -26.30 27.90
CA ASN A 3 -11.37 -25.46 28.43
C ASN A 3 -10.93 -24.36 27.45
N PHE A 4 -10.87 -24.66 26.15
CA PHE A 4 -10.53 -23.67 25.12
C PHE A 4 -11.57 -22.55 25.05
N ILE A 5 -12.86 -22.89 25.13
CA ILE A 5 -13.95 -21.90 25.16
C ILE A 5 -13.88 -21.09 26.46
N PHE A 6 -13.60 -21.71 27.61
CA PHE A 6 -13.45 -21.01 28.89
C PHE A 6 -12.23 -20.09 28.93
N GLU A 7 -11.11 -20.45 28.32
CA GLU A 7 -9.91 -19.60 28.23
C GLU A 7 -10.10 -18.43 27.26
N VAL A 8 -10.79 -18.64 26.14
CA VAL A 8 -11.12 -17.58 25.16
C VAL A 8 -12.15 -16.59 25.72
N PHE A 9 -13.08 -17.04 26.57
CA PHE A 9 -14.12 -16.22 27.19
C PHE A 9 -13.82 -15.76 28.62
N ARG A 10 -12.62 -16.02 29.17
CA ARG A 10 -12.22 -15.42 30.45
C ARG A 10 -12.21 -13.90 30.33
N GLU A 11 -13.01 -13.25 31.17
CA GLU A 11 -13.34 -11.81 31.16
C GLU A 11 -12.13 -10.88 31.11
N ASP A 12 -10.97 -11.32 31.63
CA ASP A 12 -9.69 -10.59 31.62
C ASP A 12 -9.14 -10.30 30.21
N ASN A 13 -9.52 -11.07 29.17
CA ASN A 13 -9.06 -10.86 27.79
C ASN A 13 -10.06 -10.12 26.88
N SER A 14 -11.30 -9.92 27.33
CA SER A 14 -12.37 -9.35 26.50
C SER A 14 -12.06 -7.93 26.01
N VAL A 15 -11.37 -7.13 26.84
CA VAL A 15 -10.90 -5.79 26.52
C VAL A 15 -9.84 -5.82 25.41
N SER A 16 -8.88 -6.76 25.49
CA SER A 16 -7.78 -6.90 24.52
C SER A 16 -8.28 -7.38 23.15
N VAL A 17 -9.21 -8.34 23.11
CA VAL A 17 -9.81 -8.83 21.85
C VAL A 17 -10.63 -7.76 21.16
N SER A 18 -11.43 -7.00 21.92
CA SER A 18 -12.23 -5.88 21.39
C SER A 18 -11.33 -4.79 20.79
N GLU A 19 -10.20 -4.50 21.45
CA GLU A 19 -9.23 -3.53 20.96
C GLU A 19 -8.54 -3.99 19.67
N ILE A 20 -8.08 -5.25 19.60
CA ILE A 20 -7.48 -5.84 18.39
C ILE A 20 -8.46 -5.80 17.22
N LEU A 21 -9.72 -6.16 17.44
CA LEU A 21 -10.76 -6.13 16.40
C LEU A 21 -11.03 -4.70 15.92
N LYS A 22 -11.07 -3.73 16.84
CA LYS A 22 -11.28 -2.32 16.51
C LYS A 22 -10.12 -1.74 15.70
N GLU A 23 -8.88 -2.05 16.06
CA GLU A 23 -7.70 -1.63 15.31
C GLU A 23 -7.61 -2.29 13.94
N THR A 24 -7.85 -3.62 13.87
CA THR A 24 -7.89 -4.39 12.64
C THR A 24 -8.92 -3.81 11.66
N LYS A 25 -10.15 -3.60 12.13
CA LYS A 25 -11.21 -2.98 11.35
C LYS A 25 -10.79 -1.58 10.87
N GLY A 26 -10.23 -0.77 11.77
CA GLY A 26 -9.75 0.57 11.44
C GLY A 26 -8.68 0.57 10.36
N ALA A 27 -7.70 -0.35 10.43
CA ALA A 27 -6.63 -0.49 9.46
C ALA A 27 -7.16 -0.91 8.09
N VAL A 28 -7.98 -1.95 8.03
CA VAL A 28 -8.57 -2.45 6.77
C VAL A 28 -9.50 -1.39 6.15
N GLN A 29 -10.36 -0.76 6.95
CA GLN A 29 -11.28 0.27 6.45
C GLN A 29 -10.52 1.48 5.91
N SER A 30 -9.52 1.98 6.65
CA SER A 30 -8.69 3.11 6.20
C SER A 30 -7.96 2.79 4.89
N TYR A 31 -7.42 1.57 4.77
CA TYR A 31 -6.74 1.12 3.56
C TYR A 31 -7.69 1.07 2.36
N ILE A 32 -8.85 0.43 2.49
CA ILE A 32 -9.82 0.31 1.38
C ILE A 32 -10.39 1.67 0.97
N VAL A 33 -10.73 2.54 1.93
CA VAL A 33 -11.19 3.90 1.63
C VAL A 33 -10.08 4.71 0.96
N GLY A 34 -8.86 4.62 1.48
CA GLY A 34 -7.69 5.26 0.89
C GLY A 34 -7.48 4.84 -0.56
N LEU A 35 -7.55 3.54 -0.85
CA LEU A 35 -7.44 3.02 -2.22
C LEU A 35 -8.55 3.53 -3.14
N MET A 36 -9.80 3.58 -2.68
CA MET A 36 -10.89 4.13 -3.51
C MET A 36 -10.62 5.59 -3.90
N ILE A 37 -10.15 6.40 -2.95
CA ILE A 37 -9.82 7.81 -3.20
C ILE A 37 -8.59 7.92 -4.11
N GLU A 38 -7.54 7.16 -3.84
CA GLU A 38 -6.32 7.11 -4.65
C GLU A 38 -6.64 6.74 -6.09
N THR A 39 -7.42 5.68 -6.32
CA THR A 39 -7.76 5.20 -7.66
C THR A 39 -8.54 6.26 -8.44
N CYS A 40 -9.42 7.02 -7.79
CA CYS A 40 -10.11 8.16 -8.41
C CYS A 40 -9.13 9.28 -8.80
N ILE A 41 -8.20 9.64 -7.90
CA ILE A 41 -7.19 10.67 -8.16
C ILE A 41 -6.27 10.23 -9.32
N PHE A 42 -5.74 9.01 -9.25
CA PHE A 42 -4.86 8.43 -10.25
C PHE A 42 -5.54 8.36 -11.62
N THR A 43 -6.79 7.87 -11.66
CA THR A 43 -7.59 7.86 -12.89
C THR A 43 -7.77 9.27 -13.44
N GLY A 44 -8.14 10.24 -12.60
CA GLY A 44 -8.39 11.62 -13.03
C GLY A 44 -7.16 12.30 -13.61
N LEU A 45 -6.00 12.15 -12.96
CA LEU A 45 -4.74 12.73 -13.43
C LEU A 45 -4.31 12.14 -14.78
N ASN A 46 -4.31 10.82 -14.90
CA ASN A 46 -3.89 10.13 -16.11
C ASN A 46 -4.88 10.36 -17.27
N TRP A 47 -6.18 10.36 -16.98
CA TRP A 47 -7.23 10.71 -17.95
C TRP A 47 -7.05 12.13 -18.47
N ALA A 48 -6.79 13.11 -17.60
CA ALA A 48 -6.58 14.51 -18.01
C ALA A 48 -5.39 14.65 -18.95
N VAL A 49 -4.27 13.96 -18.67
CA VAL A 49 -3.11 13.93 -19.56
C VAL A 49 -3.47 13.38 -20.93
N LEU A 50 -4.12 12.22 -20.99
CA LEU A 50 -4.49 11.59 -22.26
C LEU A 50 -5.51 12.41 -23.05
N LEU A 51 -6.42 13.11 -22.37
CA LEU A 51 -7.35 14.04 -23.01
C LEU A 51 -6.63 15.23 -23.65
N VAL A 52 -5.69 15.85 -22.94
CA VAL A 52 -4.91 16.99 -23.48
C VAL A 52 -4.08 16.57 -24.69
N LEU A 53 -3.57 15.34 -24.69
CA LEU A 53 -2.82 14.76 -25.79
C LEU A 53 -3.71 14.14 -26.89
N ASP A 54 -5.04 14.26 -26.75
CA ASP A 54 -6.06 13.77 -27.67
C ASP A 54 -5.92 12.26 -28.00
N VAL A 55 -5.50 11.46 -27.02
CA VAL A 55 -5.30 10.01 -27.19
C VAL A 55 -6.65 9.30 -27.14
N GLN A 56 -6.89 8.38 -28.08
CA GLN A 56 -8.11 7.59 -28.09
C GLN A 56 -8.25 6.77 -26.82
N TYR A 57 -9.49 6.57 -26.37
CA TYR A 57 -9.81 5.78 -25.18
C TYR A 57 -9.18 6.32 -23.88
N ALA A 58 -8.92 7.64 -23.80
CA ALA A 58 -8.30 8.29 -22.63
C ALA A 58 -8.92 7.86 -21.29
N LEU A 59 -10.26 7.86 -21.18
CA LEU A 59 -10.94 7.48 -19.94
C LEU A 59 -10.77 5.99 -19.61
N LEU A 60 -10.92 5.12 -20.62
CA LEU A 60 -10.74 3.69 -20.47
C LEU A 60 -9.32 3.36 -20.00
N LEU A 61 -8.31 4.00 -20.61
CA LEU A 61 -6.90 3.81 -20.26
C LEU A 61 -6.58 4.36 -18.87
N GLY A 62 -7.16 5.48 -18.47
CA GLY A 62 -7.05 6.01 -17.10
C GLY A 62 -7.58 5.03 -16.06
N ILE A 63 -8.79 4.50 -16.28
CA ILE A 63 -9.43 3.52 -15.38
C ILE A 63 -8.63 2.22 -15.34
N LEU A 64 -8.23 1.70 -16.51
CA LEU A 64 -7.46 0.47 -16.60
C LEU A 64 -6.08 0.62 -15.93
N GLY A 65 -5.42 1.77 -16.13
CA GLY A 65 -4.18 2.12 -15.47
C GLY A 65 -4.33 2.11 -13.95
N ALA A 66 -5.41 2.70 -13.42
CA ALA A 66 -5.65 2.71 -11.98
C ALA A 66 -5.93 1.31 -11.40
N ILE A 67 -6.73 0.48 -12.10
CA ILE A 67 -6.96 -0.91 -11.71
C ILE A 67 -5.64 -1.70 -11.68
N LEU A 68 -4.77 -1.49 -12.66
CA LEU A 68 -3.46 -2.13 -12.71
C LEU A 68 -2.55 -1.61 -11.61
N ASN A 69 -2.57 -0.31 -11.28
CA ASN A 69 -1.78 0.31 -10.22
C ASN A 69 -2.09 -0.28 -8.83
N LEU A 70 -3.24 -0.93 -8.64
CA LEU A 70 -3.56 -1.71 -7.43
C LEU A 70 -2.61 -2.89 -7.20
N ILE A 71 -1.90 -3.37 -8.23
CA ILE A 71 -0.86 -4.40 -8.10
C ILE A 71 0.41 -3.73 -7.59
N PRO A 72 0.86 -4.02 -6.35
CA PRO A 72 2.05 -3.39 -5.80
C PRO A 72 3.29 -3.73 -6.64
N TYR A 73 4.19 -2.76 -6.78
CA TYR A 73 5.48 -2.84 -7.49
C TYR A 73 5.44 -3.03 -9.02
N ILE A 74 4.41 -3.69 -9.56
CA ILE A 74 4.31 -4.03 -10.99
C ILE A 74 3.27 -3.15 -11.69
N GLY A 75 2.18 -2.81 -10.99
CA GLY A 75 1.01 -2.12 -11.54
C GLY A 75 1.34 -0.82 -12.25
N GLY A 76 2.11 0.06 -11.59
CA GLY A 76 2.53 1.34 -12.15
C GLY A 76 3.27 1.19 -13.49
N ILE A 77 4.18 0.22 -13.62
CA ILE A 77 4.93 0.02 -14.87
C ILE A 77 3.97 -0.30 -16.03
N ILE A 78 3.00 -1.18 -15.79
CA ILE A 78 2.01 -1.57 -16.81
C ILE A 78 1.05 -0.40 -17.10
N ALA A 79 0.67 0.36 -16.08
CA ALA A 79 -0.17 1.55 -16.21
C ALA A 79 0.44 2.63 -17.10
N ILE A 80 1.78 2.75 -17.12
CA ILE A 80 2.51 3.62 -18.06
C ILE A 80 2.64 2.97 -19.45
N ALA A 81 2.99 1.68 -19.50
CA ALA A 81 3.28 1.00 -20.75
C ALA A 81 2.06 0.95 -21.69
N LEU A 82 0.87 0.70 -21.15
CA LEU A 82 -0.35 0.54 -21.96
C LEU A 82 -0.70 1.80 -22.77
N PRO A 83 -0.85 3.00 -22.18
CA PRO A 83 -1.13 4.22 -22.94
C PRO A 83 -0.02 4.59 -23.93
N VAL A 84 1.24 4.34 -23.57
CA VAL A 84 2.38 4.55 -24.49
C VAL A 84 2.23 3.66 -25.72
N LEU A 85 1.96 2.36 -25.55
CA LEU A 85 1.74 1.43 -26.66
C LEU A 85 0.52 1.82 -27.51
N VAL A 86 -0.59 2.22 -26.88
CA VAL A 86 -1.78 2.67 -27.63
C VAL A 86 -1.50 3.94 -28.43
N SER A 87 -0.71 4.86 -27.90
CA SER A 87 -0.36 6.09 -28.62
C SER A 87 0.49 5.84 -29.85
N PHE A 88 1.36 4.81 -29.85
CA PHE A 88 2.11 4.41 -31.04
C PHE A 88 1.24 3.91 -32.19
N VAL A 89 0.05 3.38 -31.87
CA VAL A 89 -0.90 2.88 -32.87
C VAL A 89 -1.89 3.97 -33.33
N THR A 90 -2.15 4.96 -32.47
CA THR A 90 -3.23 5.95 -32.67
C THR A 90 -2.75 7.35 -33.03
N LYS A 91 -1.45 7.64 -32.92
CA LYS A 91 -0.85 8.95 -33.19
C LYS A 91 0.38 8.81 -34.09
N ASP A 92 0.60 9.82 -34.92
CA ASP A 92 1.77 9.87 -35.80
C ASP A 92 3.01 10.38 -35.06
N GLY A 93 4.15 9.73 -35.31
CA GLY A 93 5.45 10.12 -34.77
C GLY A 93 5.69 9.72 -33.32
N TYR A 94 6.80 10.21 -32.76
CA TYR A 94 7.30 9.81 -31.43
C TYR A 94 6.96 10.80 -30.32
N THR A 95 6.41 11.98 -30.67
CA THR A 95 6.19 13.07 -29.72
C THR A 95 5.13 12.71 -28.68
N THR A 96 3.95 12.23 -29.09
CA THR A 96 2.88 11.88 -28.13
C THR A 96 3.27 10.73 -27.20
N PRO A 97 3.81 9.59 -27.69
CA PRO A 97 4.28 8.53 -26.80
C PRO A 97 5.32 9.00 -25.79
N LEU A 98 6.25 9.88 -26.20
CA LEU A 98 7.26 10.44 -25.30
C LEU A 98 6.63 11.36 -24.24
N LEU A 99 5.68 12.21 -24.64
CA LEU A 99 4.95 13.07 -23.71
C LEU A 99 4.15 12.27 -22.69
N ILE A 100 3.50 11.17 -23.11
CA ILE A 100 2.80 10.25 -22.21
C ILE A 100 3.80 9.64 -21.24
N LEU A 101 4.91 9.08 -21.73
CA LEU A 101 5.92 8.44 -20.90
C LEU A 101 6.43 9.39 -19.80
N VAL A 102 6.77 10.63 -20.15
CA VAL A 102 7.26 11.63 -19.20
C VAL A 102 6.15 12.04 -18.22
N SER A 103 4.97 12.41 -18.71
CA SER A 103 3.87 12.88 -17.85
C SER A 103 3.38 11.81 -16.88
N TYR A 104 3.23 10.58 -17.35
CA TYR A 104 2.86 9.44 -16.52
C TYR A 104 3.95 9.09 -15.51
N SER A 105 5.23 9.18 -15.88
CA SER A 105 6.33 8.94 -14.92
C SER A 105 6.33 9.97 -13.81
N VAL A 106 6.04 11.24 -14.13
CA VAL A 106 5.89 12.31 -13.12
C VAL A 106 4.69 12.04 -12.22
N ILE A 107 3.53 11.67 -12.80
CA ILE A 107 2.35 11.30 -12.02
C ILE A 107 2.67 10.12 -11.08
N GLN A 108 3.29 9.06 -11.59
CA GLN A 108 3.66 7.88 -10.80
C GLN A 108 4.64 8.23 -9.67
N PHE A 109 5.59 9.12 -9.93
CA PHE A 109 6.52 9.57 -8.90
C PHE A 109 5.79 10.30 -7.77
N VAL A 110 4.92 11.25 -8.12
CA VAL A 110 4.07 11.98 -7.17
C VAL A 110 3.14 11.02 -6.43
N ASP A 111 2.58 10.04 -7.14
CA ASP A 111 1.68 9.06 -6.59
C ASP A 111 2.35 8.25 -5.48
N ASN A 112 3.49 7.64 -5.79
CA ASN A 112 4.25 6.78 -4.88
C ASN A 112 4.81 7.54 -3.67
N HIS A 113 5.21 8.80 -3.82
CA HIS A 113 5.89 9.56 -2.76
C HIS A 113 4.98 10.50 -1.98
N ILE A 114 3.82 10.86 -2.53
CA ILE A 114 2.97 11.92 -1.98
C ILE A 114 1.52 11.46 -1.83
N ILE A 115 0.89 10.97 -2.90
CA ILE A 115 -0.55 10.65 -2.87
C ILE A 115 -0.79 9.41 -2.02
N VAL A 116 -0.14 8.29 -2.34
CA VAL A 116 -0.31 7.02 -1.63
C VAL A 116 -0.02 7.17 -0.13
N PRO A 117 1.12 7.76 0.32
CA PRO A 117 1.39 7.89 1.75
C PRO A 117 0.40 8.79 2.50
N ARG A 118 -0.22 9.76 1.82
CA ARG A 118 -1.19 10.68 2.44
C ARG A 118 -2.61 10.14 2.44
N VAL A 119 -2.99 9.40 1.39
CA VAL A 119 -4.37 8.94 1.16
C VAL A 119 -4.56 7.51 1.65
N VAL A 120 -3.62 6.62 1.35
CA VAL A 120 -3.66 5.17 1.69
C VAL A 120 -2.91 4.89 3.00
N SER A 121 -2.69 5.94 3.83
CA SER A 121 -1.99 5.83 5.10
C SER A 121 -2.65 4.80 6.02
N SER A 122 -1.95 3.71 6.28
CA SER A 122 -2.29 2.77 7.35
C SER A 122 -1.78 3.33 8.67
N LYS A 123 -2.57 3.21 9.74
CA LYS A 123 -2.12 3.52 11.11
C LYS A 123 -0.98 2.61 11.59
N VAL A 124 -0.67 1.58 10.82
CA VAL A 124 0.33 0.57 11.13
C VAL A 124 1.44 0.67 10.09
N SER A 125 2.64 1.08 10.53
CA SER A 125 3.86 1.06 9.73
C SER A 125 4.30 -0.38 9.50
N VAL A 126 4.44 -0.79 8.25
CA VAL A 126 4.91 -2.12 7.86
C VAL A 126 6.23 -1.96 7.12
N ASN A 127 7.20 -2.80 7.49
CA ASN A 127 8.51 -2.80 6.87
C ASN A 127 8.43 -3.00 5.35
N ALA A 128 9.21 -2.21 4.61
CA ALA A 128 9.28 -2.30 3.14
C ALA A 128 9.68 -3.70 2.65
N LEU A 129 10.69 -4.33 3.26
CA LEU A 129 11.15 -5.68 2.88
C LEU A 129 10.04 -6.71 3.12
N ILE A 130 9.38 -6.63 4.27
CA ILE A 130 8.27 -7.52 4.62
C ILE A 130 7.09 -7.32 3.66
N SER A 131 6.79 -6.08 3.28
CA SER A 131 5.75 -5.76 2.30
C SER A 131 6.05 -6.39 0.94
N ILE A 132 7.30 -6.30 0.45
CA ILE A 132 7.72 -6.95 -0.80
C ILE A 132 7.54 -8.47 -0.71
N LEU A 133 8.07 -9.09 0.35
CA LEU A 133 7.97 -10.55 0.54
C LEU A 133 6.52 -11.01 0.64
N ALA A 134 5.69 -10.29 1.39
CA ALA A 134 4.28 -10.61 1.54
C ALA A 134 3.52 -10.47 0.21
N VAL A 135 3.83 -9.46 -0.61
CA VAL A 135 3.22 -9.31 -1.95
C VAL A 135 3.63 -10.47 -2.86
N LEU A 136 4.91 -10.85 -2.88
CA LEU A 136 5.38 -11.97 -3.69
C LEU A 136 4.75 -13.30 -3.26
N LEU A 137 4.74 -13.58 -1.96
CA LEU A 137 4.13 -14.79 -1.40
C LEU A 137 2.62 -14.81 -1.63
N GLY A 138 1.93 -13.69 -1.40
CA GLY A 138 0.50 -13.55 -1.68
C GLY A 138 0.20 -13.80 -3.15
N GLY A 139 1.03 -13.27 -4.05
CA GLY A 139 0.96 -13.52 -5.48
C GLY A 139 1.11 -15.00 -5.85
N MET A 140 2.01 -15.73 -5.20
CA MET A 140 2.18 -17.16 -5.42
C MET A 140 1.01 -17.98 -4.89
N LEU A 141 0.41 -17.57 -3.76
CA LEU A 141 -0.67 -18.31 -3.11
C LEU A 141 -2.04 -18.07 -3.77
N TRP A 142 -2.35 -16.83 -4.16
CA TRP A 142 -3.67 -16.44 -4.62
C TRP A 142 -3.69 -15.43 -5.77
N GLY A 143 -2.57 -15.26 -6.47
CA GLY A 143 -2.46 -14.36 -7.61
C GLY A 143 -2.71 -12.90 -7.25
N PHE A 144 -3.47 -12.20 -8.11
CA PHE A 144 -3.79 -10.79 -7.94
C PHE A 144 -4.39 -10.47 -6.56
N SER A 145 -5.39 -11.25 -6.13
CA SER A 145 -6.07 -11.04 -4.85
C SER A 145 -5.10 -11.16 -3.68
N GLY A 146 -4.15 -12.10 -3.76
CA GLY A 146 -3.10 -12.25 -2.76
C GLY A 146 -2.17 -11.04 -2.73
N MET A 147 -1.65 -10.59 -3.88
CA MET A 147 -0.80 -9.40 -3.95
C MET A 147 -1.48 -8.14 -3.40
N PHE A 148 -2.74 -7.93 -3.75
CA PHE A 148 -3.54 -6.78 -3.33
C PHE A 148 -3.78 -6.75 -1.81
N LEU A 149 -4.05 -7.90 -1.20
CA LEU A 149 -4.35 -8.03 0.22
C LEU A 149 -3.12 -8.19 1.12
N SER A 150 -1.92 -8.34 0.56
CA SER A 150 -0.71 -8.59 1.36
C SER A 150 -0.40 -7.49 2.37
N ILE A 151 -0.50 -6.22 1.99
CA ILE A 151 -0.20 -5.08 2.88
C ILE A 151 -1.18 -5.02 4.06
N PRO A 152 -2.51 -4.98 3.87
CA PRO A 152 -3.44 -4.97 4.98
C PRO A 152 -3.35 -6.25 5.82
N PHE A 153 -3.08 -7.40 5.20
CA PHE A 153 -2.88 -8.66 5.93
C PHE A 153 -1.67 -8.58 6.89
N VAL A 154 -0.53 -8.08 6.42
CA VAL A 154 0.66 -7.89 7.28
C VAL A 154 0.37 -6.87 8.38
N ALA A 155 -0.35 -5.79 8.07
CA ALA A 155 -0.74 -4.81 9.09
C ALA A 155 -1.59 -5.44 10.20
N VAL A 156 -2.54 -6.33 9.85
CA VAL A 156 -3.33 -7.08 10.82
C VAL A 156 -2.48 -8.04 11.64
N LEU A 157 -1.58 -8.80 11.01
CA LEU A 157 -0.66 -9.67 11.73
C LEU A 157 0.20 -8.90 12.73
N LYS A 158 0.71 -7.73 12.33
CA LYS A 158 1.48 -6.86 13.21
C LYS A 158 0.65 -6.38 14.41
N ILE A 159 -0.60 -5.93 14.20
CA ILE A 159 -1.50 -5.54 15.30
C ILE A 159 -1.65 -6.67 16.31
N VAL A 160 -1.86 -7.91 15.84
CA VAL A 160 -2.00 -9.08 16.70
C VAL A 160 -0.70 -9.38 17.45
N PHE A 161 0.45 -9.38 16.76
CA PHE A 161 1.75 -9.70 17.36
C PHE A 161 2.19 -8.67 18.39
N ASP A 162 1.88 -7.39 18.18
CA ASP A 162 2.21 -6.32 19.13
C ASP A 162 1.43 -6.44 20.46
N ARG A 163 0.29 -7.15 20.46
CA ARG A 163 -0.57 -7.35 21.64
C ARG A 163 -0.27 -8.63 22.44
N ILE A 164 0.49 -9.57 21.87
CA ILE A 164 0.86 -10.83 22.54
C ILE A 164 2.33 -10.75 22.95
N ASP A 165 2.62 -10.80 24.25
CA ASP A 165 3.97 -10.58 24.78
C ASP A 165 5.05 -11.46 24.14
N GLU A 166 4.73 -12.74 23.90
CA GLU A 166 5.63 -13.71 23.26
C GLU A 166 5.90 -13.41 21.77
N LEU A 167 4.98 -12.71 21.09
CA LEU A 167 5.05 -12.42 19.66
C LEU A 167 5.54 -11.00 19.35
N LYS A 168 5.68 -10.12 20.35
CA LYS A 168 6.20 -8.76 20.20
C LYS A 168 7.52 -8.67 19.41
N PRO A 169 8.51 -9.58 19.55
CA PRO A 169 9.71 -9.54 18.71
C PRO A 169 9.41 -9.65 17.22
N TRP A 170 8.43 -10.48 16.84
CA TRP A 170 7.97 -10.60 15.46
C TRP A 170 7.20 -9.37 15.01
N GLY A 171 6.36 -8.78 15.87
CA GLY A 171 5.66 -7.53 15.59
C GLY A 171 6.62 -6.36 15.27
N LYS A 172 7.74 -6.27 16.00
CA LYS A 172 8.83 -5.33 15.71
C LYS A 172 9.48 -5.59 14.35
N LEU A 173 9.74 -6.85 14.01
CA LEU A 173 10.32 -7.24 12.71
C LEU A 173 9.39 -6.90 11.53
N LEU A 174 8.07 -7.01 11.73
CA LEU A 174 7.08 -6.62 10.72
C LEU A 174 6.95 -5.11 10.54
N GLY A 175 7.42 -4.29 11.50
CA GLY A 175 7.35 -2.84 11.48
C GLY A 175 8.64 -2.13 11.07
N ASP A 176 8.58 -0.80 10.97
CA ASP A 176 9.73 0.07 10.65
C ASP A 176 10.49 0.56 11.90
N THR A 177 10.19 0.05 13.09
CA THR A 177 10.85 0.48 14.32
C THR A 177 12.22 -0.20 14.46
N LEU A 178 13.26 0.53 14.09
CA LEU A 178 14.62 0.22 14.54
C LEU A 178 14.65 0.26 16.08
N PRO A 179 15.41 -0.63 16.76
CA PRO A 179 15.61 -0.54 18.20
C PRO A 179 16.14 0.85 18.56
N GLN A 180 15.38 1.66 19.31
CA GLN A 180 15.82 2.98 19.76
C GLN A 180 17.11 2.91 20.60
N ASP A 181 17.41 1.74 21.15
CA ASP A 181 18.61 1.46 21.96
C ASP A 181 19.90 1.35 21.12
N ALA A 182 19.82 1.35 19.78
CA ALA A 182 20.98 1.29 18.90
C ALA A 182 21.51 2.68 18.49
N VAL A 183 20.80 3.77 18.82
CA VAL A 183 21.33 5.13 18.73
C VAL A 183 21.89 5.45 20.11
N PRO A 184 23.22 5.57 20.30
CA PRO A 184 23.75 6.10 21.54
C PRO A 184 23.11 7.46 21.74
N THR A 185 22.30 7.60 22.78
CA THR A 185 21.87 8.89 23.26
C THR A 185 23.16 9.66 23.53
N ALA A 186 23.47 10.62 22.66
CA ALA A 186 24.52 11.58 22.93
C ALA A 186 24.19 12.13 24.33
N GLY A 187 25.09 11.87 25.28
CA GLY A 187 24.88 12.16 26.68
C GLY A 187 24.48 13.62 26.90
N PRO A 188 23.89 13.96 28.06
CA PRO A 188 23.44 15.31 28.32
C PRO A 188 24.59 16.28 28.08
N GLU A 189 24.42 17.15 27.08
CA GLU A 189 25.28 18.29 26.82
C GLU A 189 25.33 19.11 28.11
N VAL A 190 26.45 19.03 28.82
CA VAL A 190 26.73 19.85 29.99
C VAL A 190 26.87 21.28 29.47
N GLN A 191 25.79 22.06 29.57
CA GLN A 191 25.84 23.49 29.32
C GLN A 191 26.49 24.18 30.55
N PRO A 192 27.47 25.07 30.35
CA PRO A 192 28.19 25.77 31.42
C PRO A 192 27.35 26.82 32.15
#